data_AF-A0A0G0DMF8-F1
#
_entry.id   AF-A0A0G0DMF8-F1
#
_cell.length_a   1.000
_cell.length_b   1.000
_cell.length_c   1.000
_cell.angle_alpha   90.00
_cell.angle_beta   90.00
_cell.angle_gamma   90.00
#
_symmetry.space_group_name_H-M   'P 1'
#
loop_
_entity.id
_entity.type
_entity.pdbx_description
1 polymer ?
#
loop_
_entity_poly.entity_id
_entity_poly.type
_entity_poly.pdbx_seq_one_letter_code
_entity_poly.pdbx_strand_id
1 'polypeptide(L)'
;MEKLKDRRIQLGLAIGAVAVLLIGLFLFTRSNNRASQAPIPNQFSTEELPKLSPEDIGMVVTVRSDKRAVMFELKKARDIKHVDYEIRYNHLVEGEQVEEGILGVMNIAEDGITKTDFRTFGTCSATCRYDIGVSDVMIILRVTKTDGKQYQVEKSVEL
;
A
#
# COMPACT_ATOMS: atom_id res chain seq x y z
N MET A 1 -5.69 -22.23 75.45
CA MET A 1 -5.13 -22.43 74.09
C MET A 1 -3.61 -22.48 74.21
N GLU A 2 -3.04 -23.64 74.53
CA GLU A 2 -1.60 -23.80 74.83
C GLU A 2 -0.98 -24.88 73.93
N LYS A 3 -0.79 -24.55 72.64
CA LYS A 3 -0.02 -25.41 71.70
C LYS A 3 0.88 -24.60 70.75
N LEU A 4 1.41 -23.45 71.19
CA LEU A 4 2.30 -22.61 70.39
C LEU A 4 3.67 -22.36 71.06
N LYS A 5 4.15 -23.32 71.86
CA LYS A 5 5.48 -23.26 72.48
C LYS A 5 6.23 -24.59 72.36
N ASP A 6 6.08 -25.26 71.22
CA ASP A 6 7.00 -26.34 70.84
C ASP A 6 7.92 -25.82 69.74
N ARG A 7 9.23 -25.83 70.02
CA ARG A 7 10.28 -25.32 69.13
C ARG A 7 10.32 -26.08 67.80
N ARG A 8 9.83 -27.32 67.74
CA ARG A 8 9.71 -28.11 66.50
C ARG A 8 8.51 -27.66 65.66
N ILE A 9 7.42 -27.28 66.30
CA ILE A 9 6.22 -26.75 65.62
C ILE A 9 6.49 -25.33 65.10
N GLN A 10 7.21 -24.49 65.85
CA GLN A 10 7.64 -23.16 65.40
C GLN A 10 8.65 -23.25 64.23
N LEU A 11 9.57 -24.21 64.25
CA LEU A 11 10.51 -24.44 63.16
C LEU A 11 9.80 -24.94 61.89
N GLY A 12 8.81 -25.83 62.04
CA GLY A 12 7.97 -26.29 60.92
C GLY A 12 7.13 -25.18 60.28
N LEU A 13 6.56 -24.29 61.11
CA LEU A 13 5.81 -23.12 60.64
C LEU A 13 6.71 -22.10 59.93
N ALA A 14 7.92 -21.86 60.43
CA ALA A 14 8.89 -20.98 59.80
C ALA A 14 9.38 -21.53 58.45
N ILE A 15 9.72 -22.83 58.39
CA ILE A 15 10.14 -23.48 57.14
C ILE A 15 8.98 -23.51 56.12
N GLY A 16 7.76 -23.78 56.56
CA GLY A 16 6.56 -23.75 55.72
C GLY A 16 6.28 -22.35 55.15
N ALA A 17 6.39 -21.31 55.96
CA ALA A 17 6.21 -19.93 55.52
C ALA A 17 7.27 -19.49 54.50
N VAL A 18 8.54 -19.85 54.71
CA VAL A 18 9.63 -19.57 53.77
C VAL A 18 9.44 -20.34 52.45
N ALA A 19 9.00 -21.60 52.50
CA ALA A 19 8.73 -22.37 51.29
C ALA A 19 7.58 -21.77 50.46
N VAL A 20 6.50 -21.31 51.11
CA VAL A 20 5.38 -20.64 50.42
C VAL A 20 5.82 -19.31 49.80
N LEU A 21 6.67 -18.54 50.48
CA LEU A 21 7.21 -17.30 49.94
C LEU A 21 8.12 -17.54 48.72
N LEU A 22 8.96 -18.59 48.75
CA LEU A 22 9.84 -18.93 47.63
C LEU A 22 9.05 -19.44 46.41
N ILE A 23 8.00 -20.24 46.62
CA ILE A 23 7.12 -20.70 45.53
C ILE A 23 6.33 -19.52 44.95
N GLY A 24 5.84 -18.61 45.80
CA GLY A 24 5.16 -17.38 45.37
C GLY A 24 6.06 -16.49 44.52
N LEU A 25 7.32 -16.29 44.92
CA LEU A 25 8.30 -15.50 44.16
C LEU A 25 8.64 -16.16 42.79
N PHE A 26 8.73 -17.49 42.76
CA PHE A 26 9.04 -18.23 41.53
C PHE A 26 7.88 -18.18 40.52
N LEU A 27 6.63 -18.26 40.97
CA LEU A 27 5.48 -18.14 40.08
C LEU A 27 5.26 -16.71 39.57
N PHE A 28 5.56 -15.69 40.39
CA PHE A 28 5.37 -14.28 40.00
C PHE A 28 6.38 -13.82 38.92
N THR A 29 7.62 -14.31 38.96
CA THR A 29 8.65 -13.96 37.97
C THR A 29 8.46 -14.63 36.61
N ARG A 30 7.65 -15.68 36.50
CA ARG A 30 7.36 -16.38 35.23
C ARG A 30 6.21 -15.76 34.43
N SER A 31 5.44 -14.84 35.01
CA SER A 31 4.23 -14.27 34.40
C SER A 31 4.46 -13.03 33.51
N ASN A 32 5.69 -12.51 33.41
CA ASN A 32 5.96 -11.26 32.68
C ASN A 32 6.58 -11.43 31.28
N ASN A 33 6.73 -12.65 30.78
CA ASN A 33 7.20 -12.89 29.40
C ASN A 33 6.05 -13.19 28.44
N ARG A 34 5.00 -12.35 28.45
CA ARG A 34 4.23 -12.13 27.22
C ARG A 34 5.12 -11.27 26.34
N ALA A 35 5.92 -11.93 25.52
CA ALA A 35 6.50 -11.29 24.35
C ALA A 35 5.34 -10.62 23.63
N SER A 36 5.31 -9.29 23.65
CA SER A 36 4.53 -8.52 22.70
C SER A 36 4.93 -9.04 21.34
N GLN A 37 4.06 -9.84 20.71
CA GLN A 37 4.17 -10.09 19.29
C GLN A 37 4.16 -8.69 18.69
N ALA A 38 5.30 -8.26 18.18
CA ALA A 38 5.37 -7.10 17.31
C ALA A 38 4.26 -7.29 16.27
N PRO A 39 3.51 -6.23 15.91
CA PRO A 39 2.55 -6.32 14.84
C PRO A 39 3.24 -6.99 13.66
N ILE A 40 2.71 -8.13 13.22
CA ILE A 40 3.11 -8.73 11.95
C ILE A 40 2.92 -7.58 10.96
N PRO A 41 3.98 -7.09 10.30
CA PRO A 41 3.80 -6.12 9.23
C PRO A 41 2.79 -6.77 8.29
N ASN A 42 1.69 -6.09 8.01
CA ASN A 42 0.83 -6.48 6.91
C ASN A 42 1.74 -6.54 5.68
N GLN A 43 2.24 -7.73 5.36
CA GLN A 43 2.74 -8.06 4.05
C GLN A 43 1.48 -8.09 3.19
N PHE A 44 1.03 -6.91 2.77
CA PHE A 44 0.46 -6.81 1.45
C PHE A 44 1.54 -7.40 0.55
N SER A 45 1.36 -8.65 0.16
CA SER A 45 2.12 -9.24 -0.92
C SER A 45 1.83 -8.34 -2.11
N THR A 46 2.76 -7.45 -2.41
CA THR A 46 2.84 -6.79 -3.71
C THR A 46 3.16 -7.91 -4.68
N GLU A 47 2.14 -8.66 -5.10
CA GLU A 47 2.28 -9.68 -6.13
C GLU A 47 2.77 -8.93 -7.37
N GLU A 48 4.05 -9.10 -7.68
CA GLU A 48 4.69 -8.41 -8.79
C GLU A 48 4.07 -8.97 -10.08
N LEU A 49 3.15 -8.20 -10.67
CA LEU A 49 2.47 -8.61 -11.88
C LEU A 49 3.47 -8.75 -13.02
N PRO A 50 3.30 -9.75 -13.91
CA PRO A 50 4.08 -9.82 -15.14
C PRO A 50 3.99 -8.50 -15.92
N LYS A 51 5.13 -8.03 -16.41
CA LYS A 51 5.21 -6.75 -17.12
C LYS A 51 4.93 -6.93 -18.62
N LEU A 52 4.18 -6.00 -19.20
CA LEU A 52 4.10 -5.79 -20.64
C LEU A 52 4.75 -4.45 -20.99
N SER A 53 5.30 -4.35 -22.19
CA SER A 53 5.75 -3.06 -22.72
C SER A 53 4.56 -2.21 -23.17
N PRO A 54 4.68 -0.87 -23.19
CA PRO A 54 3.68 0.00 -23.80
C PRO A 54 3.36 -0.37 -25.26
N GLU A 55 4.33 -0.88 -26.01
CA GLU A 55 4.21 -1.27 -27.41
C GLU A 55 3.33 -2.52 -27.61
N ASP A 56 3.31 -3.42 -26.63
CA ASP A 56 2.49 -4.65 -26.65
C ASP A 56 0.99 -4.33 -26.68
N ILE A 57 0.58 -3.27 -25.97
CA ILE A 57 -0.81 -2.78 -25.93
C ILE A 57 -1.05 -1.57 -26.86
N GLY A 58 -0.01 -1.15 -27.59
CA GLY A 58 -0.09 -0.02 -28.53
C GLY A 58 -0.39 1.31 -27.84
N MET A 59 0.23 1.56 -26.68
CA MET A 59 -0.01 2.75 -25.87
C MET A 59 0.66 4.00 -26.44
N VAL A 60 -0.17 4.97 -26.83
CA VAL A 60 0.25 6.31 -27.27
C VAL A 60 -0.16 7.32 -26.21
N VAL A 61 0.77 8.20 -25.83
CA VAL A 61 0.51 9.28 -24.87
C VAL A 61 0.56 10.60 -25.59
N THR A 62 -0.40 11.48 -25.30
CA THR A 62 -0.47 12.84 -25.79
C THR A 62 -0.45 13.79 -24.60
N VAL A 63 0.55 14.67 -24.56
CA VAL A 63 0.60 15.79 -23.61
C VAL A 63 -0.23 16.93 -24.17
N ARG A 64 -1.10 17.53 -23.35
CA ARG A 64 -1.87 18.71 -23.75
C ARG A 64 -0.91 19.88 -24.02
N SER A 65 -1.26 20.77 -24.94
CA SER A 65 -0.38 21.88 -25.37
C SER A 65 0.08 22.81 -24.23
N ASP A 66 -0.70 22.92 -23.15
CA ASP A 66 -0.37 23.71 -21.96
C ASP A 66 0.48 22.95 -20.92
N LYS A 67 0.83 21.68 -21.19
CA LYS A 67 1.57 20.75 -20.33
C LYS A 67 0.89 20.44 -18.99
N ARG A 68 -0.40 20.73 -18.84
CA ARG A 68 -1.15 20.56 -17.58
C ARG A 68 -2.04 19.32 -17.56
N ALA A 69 -1.99 18.51 -18.62
CA ALA A 69 -2.76 17.28 -18.69
C ALA A 69 -2.13 16.28 -19.65
N VAL A 70 -2.43 15.01 -19.43
CA VAL A 70 -2.08 13.91 -20.32
C VAL A 70 -3.30 13.11 -20.72
N MET A 71 -3.28 12.59 -21.93
CA MET A 71 -4.24 11.62 -22.46
C MET A 71 -3.44 10.43 -22.95
N PHE A 72 -3.97 9.22 -22.80
CA PHE A 72 -3.39 8.06 -23.45
C PHE A 72 -4.43 7.23 -24.18
N GLU A 73 -3.98 6.58 -25.24
CA GLU A 73 -4.75 5.75 -26.16
C GLU A 73 -4.11 4.36 -26.25
N LEU A 74 -4.93 3.31 -26.17
CA LEU A 74 -4.52 1.93 -26.39
C LEU A 74 -5.03 1.49 -27.77
N LYS A 75 -4.11 1.14 -28.68
CA LYS A 75 -4.44 0.74 -30.05
C LYS A 75 -4.53 -0.78 -30.25
N LYS A 76 -4.09 -1.57 -29.27
CA LYS A 76 -4.09 -3.04 -29.30
C LYS A 76 -4.79 -3.60 -28.06
N ALA A 77 -6.07 -3.27 -27.87
CA ALA A 77 -6.81 -3.64 -26.66
C ALA A 77 -7.82 -4.78 -26.85
N ARG A 78 -7.87 -5.46 -28.01
CA ARG A 78 -8.91 -6.49 -28.30
C ARG A 78 -8.93 -7.68 -27.33
N ASP A 79 -7.79 -8.02 -26.77
CA ASP A 79 -7.63 -9.09 -25.78
C ASP A 79 -7.65 -8.57 -24.33
N ILE A 80 -7.94 -7.28 -24.13
CA ILE A 80 -8.03 -6.63 -22.84
C ILE A 80 -9.51 -6.54 -22.45
N LYS A 81 -9.82 -7.00 -21.24
CA LYS A 81 -11.16 -6.89 -20.66
C LYS A 81 -11.34 -5.56 -19.94
N HIS A 82 -10.34 -5.14 -19.18
CA HIS A 82 -10.41 -3.98 -18.30
C HIS A 82 -9.02 -3.42 -18.03
N VAL A 83 -8.92 -2.10 -17.85
CA VAL A 83 -7.70 -1.41 -17.42
C VAL A 83 -8.01 -0.49 -16.25
N ASP A 84 -7.33 -0.73 -15.13
CA ASP A 84 -7.17 0.28 -14.09
C ASP A 84 -5.88 1.03 -14.36
N TYR A 85 -5.87 2.34 -14.13
CA TYR A 85 -4.66 3.13 -14.30
C TYR A 85 -4.43 4.08 -13.13
N GLU A 86 -3.16 4.43 -12.96
CA GLU A 86 -2.66 5.43 -12.05
C GLU A 86 -1.68 6.33 -12.82
N ILE A 87 -1.86 7.64 -12.74
CA ILE A 87 -0.89 8.62 -13.24
C ILE A 87 -0.23 9.23 -12.00
N ARG A 88 1.03 8.91 -11.77
CA ARG A 88 1.86 9.50 -10.71
C ARG A 88 2.65 10.65 -11.28
N TYR A 89 2.81 11.70 -10.49
CA TYR A 89 3.63 12.85 -10.84
C TYR A 89 4.05 13.60 -9.57
N ASN A 90 5.13 14.36 -9.68
CA ASN A 90 5.56 15.28 -8.65
C ASN A 90 5.07 16.69 -8.96
N HIS A 91 4.78 17.48 -7.93
CA HIS A 91 4.47 18.91 -8.05
C HIS A 91 5.00 19.71 -6.86
N LEU A 92 4.98 21.03 -6.96
CA LEU A 92 5.47 21.93 -5.92
C LEU A 92 4.35 22.40 -4.99
N VAL A 93 4.57 22.23 -3.69
CA VAL A 93 3.77 22.82 -2.60
C VAL A 93 4.72 23.57 -1.69
N GLU A 94 4.55 24.90 -1.58
CA GLU A 94 5.39 25.77 -0.74
C GLU A 94 6.91 25.65 -1.01
N GLY A 95 7.29 25.23 -2.23
CA GLY A 95 8.69 25.06 -2.65
C GLY A 95 9.24 23.64 -2.46
N GLU A 96 8.47 22.72 -1.89
CA GLU A 96 8.83 21.32 -1.73
C GLU A 96 8.16 20.44 -2.80
N GLN A 97 8.84 19.37 -3.23
CA GLN A 97 8.25 18.38 -4.15
C GLN A 97 7.36 17.40 -3.38
N VAL A 98 6.14 17.23 -3.85
CA VAL A 98 5.14 16.29 -3.34
C VAL A 98 4.68 15.39 -4.48
N GLU A 99 4.53 14.09 -4.21
CA GLU A 99 3.98 13.10 -5.15
C GLU A 99 2.45 13.08 -5.07
N GLU A 100 1.78 13.05 -6.22
CA GLU A 100 0.33 13.01 -6.36
C GLU A 100 -0.09 11.95 -7.39
N GLY A 101 -1.31 11.41 -7.25
CA GLY A 101 -1.80 10.28 -8.04
C GLY A 101 -3.20 10.50 -8.61
N ILE A 102 -3.37 10.34 -9.93
CA ILE A 102 -4.68 10.31 -10.58
C ILE A 102 -5.06 8.88 -10.90
N LEU A 103 -6.07 8.36 -10.21
CA LEU A 103 -6.62 7.03 -10.43
C LEU A 103 -7.76 7.07 -11.44
N GLY A 104 -7.92 5.99 -12.19
CA GLY A 104 -9.14 5.78 -12.94
C GLY A 104 -9.21 4.44 -13.64
N VAL A 105 -10.24 4.34 -14.47
CA VAL A 105 -10.63 3.11 -15.17
C VAL A 105 -10.86 3.43 -16.63
N MET A 106 -10.46 2.52 -17.50
CA MET A 106 -10.73 2.58 -18.93
C MET A 106 -11.49 1.32 -19.36
N ASN A 107 -12.68 1.54 -19.91
CA ASN A 107 -13.43 0.50 -20.60
C ASN A 107 -12.88 0.33 -22.02
N ILE A 108 -12.76 -0.91 -22.47
CA ILE A 108 -12.25 -1.25 -23.79
C ILE A 108 -13.40 -1.22 -24.80
N ALA A 109 -13.24 -0.47 -25.88
CA ALA A 109 -14.19 -0.45 -26.98
C ALA A 109 -14.10 -1.75 -27.80
N GLU A 110 -15.21 -2.12 -28.45
CA GLU A 110 -15.31 -3.38 -29.21
C GLU A 110 -14.31 -3.47 -30.38
N ASP A 111 -13.88 -2.35 -30.94
CA ASP A 111 -12.89 -2.29 -32.02
C ASP A 111 -11.45 -2.53 -31.53
N GLY A 112 -11.24 -2.50 -30.21
CA GLY A 112 -9.95 -2.65 -29.54
C GLY A 112 -9.11 -1.37 -29.51
N ILE A 113 -9.72 -0.21 -29.77
CA ILE A 113 -9.08 1.11 -29.68
C ILE A 113 -9.84 1.93 -28.65
N THR A 114 -9.15 2.37 -27.59
CA THR A 114 -9.78 3.18 -26.54
C THR A 114 -8.83 4.27 -26.07
N LYS A 115 -9.38 5.40 -25.63
CA LYS A 115 -8.61 6.55 -25.14
C LYS A 115 -9.26 7.12 -23.89
N THR A 116 -8.43 7.70 -23.02
CA THR A 116 -8.95 8.52 -21.92
C THR A 116 -9.38 9.89 -22.43
N ASP A 117 -10.11 10.63 -21.60
CA ASP A 117 -10.08 12.08 -21.66
C ASP A 117 -8.73 12.60 -21.16
N PHE A 118 -8.45 13.90 -21.36
CA PHE A 118 -7.31 14.55 -20.73
C PHE A 118 -7.44 14.52 -19.20
N ARG A 119 -6.49 13.85 -18.55
CA ARG A 119 -6.35 13.85 -17.10
C ARG A 119 -5.46 15.02 -16.70
N THR A 120 -6.08 15.97 -16.03
CA THR A 120 -5.46 17.23 -15.62
C THR A 120 -4.67 17.03 -14.34
N PHE A 121 -3.46 17.60 -14.27
CA PHE A 121 -2.67 17.68 -13.05
C PHE A 121 -3.25 18.75 -12.13
N GLY A 122 -3.58 18.38 -10.90
CA GLY A 122 -4.34 19.19 -9.95
C GLY A 122 -5.78 18.75 -9.77
N THR A 123 -6.59 19.65 -9.22
CA THR A 123 -7.96 19.36 -8.80
C THR A 123 -8.98 20.18 -9.60
N CYS A 124 -9.97 19.49 -10.16
CA CYS A 124 -11.06 20.13 -10.89
C CYS A 124 -12.39 19.84 -10.18
N SER A 125 -13.00 20.89 -9.62
CA SER A 125 -14.40 20.87 -9.15
C SER A 125 -15.25 21.77 -10.06
N ALA A 126 -15.73 22.91 -9.56
CA ALA A 126 -16.37 23.95 -10.38
C ALA A 126 -15.35 24.76 -11.20
N THR A 127 -14.13 24.90 -10.65
CA THR A 127 -12.98 25.55 -11.30
C THR A 127 -11.76 24.65 -11.13
N CYS A 128 -10.97 24.49 -12.19
CA CYS A 128 -9.72 23.75 -12.11
C CYS A 128 -8.62 24.57 -11.44
N ARG A 129 -8.00 23.98 -10.43
CA ARG A 129 -6.75 24.44 -9.83
C ARG A 129 -5.65 23.49 -10.29
N TYR A 130 -4.71 24.04 -11.05
CA TYR A 130 -3.61 23.27 -11.62
C TYR A 130 -2.42 23.27 -10.68
N ASP A 131 -1.74 22.14 -10.62
CA ASP A 131 -0.49 22.04 -9.89
C ASP A 131 0.66 22.74 -10.61
N ILE A 132 1.61 23.23 -9.84
CA ILE A 132 2.75 24.01 -10.32
C ILE A 132 4.00 23.12 -10.29
N GLY A 133 4.87 23.27 -11.29
CA GLY A 133 6.15 22.54 -11.31
C GLY A 133 6.01 21.04 -11.50
N VAL A 134 5.03 20.61 -12.31
CA VAL A 134 4.78 19.19 -12.57
C VAL A 134 6.02 18.52 -13.21
N SER A 135 6.46 17.42 -12.64
CA SER A 135 7.57 16.59 -13.14
C SER A 135 7.32 15.10 -12.91
N ASP A 136 8.21 14.26 -13.46
CA ASP A 136 8.27 12.81 -13.19
C ASP A 136 6.95 12.07 -13.47
N VAL A 137 6.27 12.45 -14.55
CA VAL A 137 4.98 11.88 -14.90
C VAL A 137 5.15 10.42 -15.33
N MET A 138 4.52 9.51 -14.61
CA MET A 138 4.52 8.08 -14.87
C MET A 138 3.08 7.55 -14.93
N ILE A 139 2.74 6.90 -16.04
CA ILE A 139 1.47 6.21 -16.21
C ILE A 139 1.68 4.73 -15.93
N ILE A 140 0.95 4.19 -14.97
CA ILE A 140 0.94 2.78 -14.58
C ILE A 140 -0.43 2.20 -14.92
N LEU A 141 -0.45 1.12 -15.69
CA LEU A 141 -1.67 0.40 -16.05
C LEU A 141 -1.65 -0.99 -15.43
N ARG A 142 -2.74 -1.38 -14.78
CA ARG A 142 -3.06 -2.78 -14.48
C ARG A 142 -4.04 -3.28 -15.52
N VAL A 143 -3.54 -4.12 -16.42
CA VAL A 143 -4.28 -4.67 -17.56
C VAL A 143 -4.82 -6.04 -17.19
N THR A 144 -6.14 -6.21 -17.20
CA THR A 144 -6.78 -7.53 -17.09
C THR A 144 -7.16 -8.01 -18.48
N LYS A 145 -6.56 -9.12 -18.92
CA LYS A 145 -6.85 -9.75 -20.21
C LYS A 145 -8.17 -10.53 -20.18
N THR A 146 -8.69 -10.88 -21.35
CA THR A 146 -9.94 -11.66 -21.48
C THR A 146 -9.81 -13.08 -20.91
N ASP A 147 -8.59 -13.62 -20.83
CA ASP A 147 -8.29 -14.90 -20.16
C ASP A 147 -8.18 -14.78 -18.63
N GLY A 148 -8.36 -13.59 -18.08
CA GLY A 148 -8.33 -13.29 -16.64
C GLY A 148 -6.92 -13.00 -16.08
N LYS A 149 -5.86 -13.13 -16.88
CA LYS A 149 -4.51 -12.79 -16.42
C LYS A 149 -4.33 -11.29 -16.28
N GLN A 150 -3.51 -10.91 -15.31
CA GLN A 150 -3.19 -9.52 -15.02
C GLN A 150 -1.74 -9.22 -15.38
N TYR A 151 -1.54 -8.03 -15.92
CA TYR A 151 -0.23 -7.51 -16.32
C TYR A 151 -0.09 -6.06 -15.89
N GLN A 152 1.15 -5.62 -15.69
CA GLN A 152 1.48 -4.24 -15.41
C GLN A 152 2.20 -3.60 -16.60
N VAL A 153 1.83 -2.37 -16.93
CA VAL A 153 2.50 -1.54 -17.94
C VAL A 153 2.86 -0.21 -17.33
N GLU A 154 4.10 0.23 -17.54
CA GLU A 154 4.59 1.51 -17.05
C GLU A 154 5.12 2.34 -18.21
N LYS A 155 4.83 3.64 -18.19
CA LYS A 155 5.33 4.59 -19.18
C LYS A 155 5.63 5.94 -18.54
N SER A 156 6.90 6.33 -18.55
CA SER A 156 7.33 7.70 -18.25
C SER A 156 6.95 8.64 -19.38
N VAL A 157 6.58 9.88 -19.05
CA VAL A 157 6.10 10.90 -19.98
C VAL A 157 6.92 12.17 -19.80
N GLU A 158 7.49 12.67 -20.89
CA GLU A 158 8.14 13.98 -20.93
C GLU A 158 7.11 15.05 -21.26
N LEU A 159 7.07 16.13 -20.46
CA LEU A 159 6.13 17.26 -20.61
C LEU A 159 6.63 18.37 -21.53
#